data_AF-V7IIL4-F1
#
_entry.id   AF-V7IIL4-F1
#
_cell.length_a   1.000
_cell.length_b   1.000
_cell.length_c   1.000
_cell.angle_alpha   90.00
_cell.angle_beta   90.00
_cell.angle_gamma   90.00
#
_symmetry.space_group_name_H-M   'P 1'
#
loop_
_entity.id
_entity.type
_entity.pdbx_description
1 polymer ?
#
loop_
_entity_poly.entity_id
_entity_poly.type
_entity_poly.pdbx_seq_one_letter_code
_entity_poly.pdbx_strand_id
1 'polypeptide(L)' 'SLVKTGTGELTLSGDNSYSGGTTITGGTLTADHADSLGTGAIDNSGVLQVGEGELENTLSGAGSLVKTGTGEL' A
#
# COMPACT_ATOMS: atom_id res chain seq x y z
N SER A 1 -0.01 -5.96 -11.05
CA SER A 1 -0.54 -6.07 -9.68
C SER A 1 0.58 -6.44 -8.74
N LEU A 2 0.35 -6.25 -7.44
CA LEU A 2 1.26 -6.63 -6.36
C LEU A 2 0.52 -7.54 -5.37
N VAL A 3 1.19 -8.58 -4.87
CA VAL A 3 0.64 -9.42 -3.79
C VAL A 3 1.68 -9.54 -2.68
N LYS A 4 1.39 -8.96 -1.51
CA LYS A 4 2.21 -9.06 -0.31
C LYS A 4 1.68 -10.19 0.58
N THR A 5 2.51 -11.21 0.75
CA THR A 5 2.24 -12.36 1.63
C THR A 5 3.30 -12.47 2.72
N GLY A 6 3.09 -13.39 3.68
CA GLY A 6 4.01 -13.63 4.79
C GLY A 6 4.00 -12.51 5.84
N THR A 7 4.62 -12.76 6.98
CA THR A 7 4.54 -11.87 8.15
C THR A 7 5.55 -10.72 8.14
N GLY A 8 6.52 -10.74 7.23
CA GLY A 8 7.56 -9.71 7.12
C GLY A 8 7.07 -8.40 6.53
N GLU A 9 7.99 -7.44 6.43
CA GLU A 9 7.78 -6.14 5.81
C GLU A 9 8.30 -6.12 4.36
N LEU A 10 7.58 -5.43 3.47
CA LEU A 10 8.03 -5.07 2.13
C LEU A 10 7.95 -3.55 1.98
N THR A 11 9.04 -2.91 1.58
CA THR A 11 9.09 -1.47 1.33
C THR A 11 9.15 -1.18 -0.16
N LEU A 12 8.30 -0.26 -0.63
CA LEU A 12 8.29 0.30 -1.96
C LEU A 12 8.83 1.73 -1.89
N SER A 13 10.06 1.93 -2.34
CA SER A 13 10.81 3.20 -2.20
C SER A 13 10.93 4.01 -3.49
N GLY A 14 10.26 3.60 -4.56
CA GLY A 14 10.25 4.32 -5.84
C GLY A 14 8.97 4.06 -6.62
N ASP A 15 8.82 4.75 -7.75
CA ASP A 15 7.63 4.68 -8.59
C ASP A 15 7.44 3.26 -9.14
N ASN A 16 6.33 2.61 -8.78
CA ASN A 16 6.01 1.29 -9.31
C ASN A 16 4.92 1.40 -10.39
N SER A 17 5.23 0.97 -11.60
CA SER A 17 4.33 1.07 -12.76
C SER A 17 3.40 -0.14 -12.95
N TYR A 18 3.17 -0.94 -11.90
CA TYR A 18 2.25 -2.07 -12.03
C TYR A 18 0.81 -1.57 -12.20
N SER A 19 0.12 -2.05 -13.23
CA SER A 19 -1.21 -1.55 -13.64
C SER A 19 -2.40 -2.28 -12.99
N GLY A 20 -2.14 -3.26 -12.12
CA GLY A 20 -3.19 -4.02 -11.42
C GLY A 20 -3.26 -3.66 -9.93
N GLY A 21 -4.27 -4.16 -9.21
CA GLY A 21 -4.43 -3.89 -7.79
C GLY A 21 -3.31 -4.44 -6.88
N THR A 22 -3.41 -4.09 -5.61
CA THR A 22 -2.50 -4.53 -4.53
C THR A 22 -3.28 -5.36 -3.54
N THR A 23 -2.80 -6.57 -3.25
CA THR A 23 -3.39 -7.45 -2.22
C THR A 23 -2.38 -7.67 -1.11
N ILE A 24 -2.75 -7.39 0.14
CA ILE A 24 -1.94 -7.62 1.33
C ILE A 24 -2.64 -8.68 2.18
N THR A 25 -2.12 -9.91 2.20
CA THR A 25 -2.69 -11.01 3.00
C THR A 25 -2.00 -11.20 4.34
N GLY A 26 -0.88 -10.51 4.60
CA GLY A 26 -0.18 -10.54 5.87
C GLY A 26 1.06 -9.66 5.93
N GLY A 27 1.51 -9.39 7.16
CA GLY A 27 2.66 -8.53 7.44
C GLY A 27 2.39 -7.06 7.10
N THR A 28 3.46 -6.36 6.73
CA THR A 28 3.43 -4.92 6.44
C THR A 28 3.84 -4.66 4.99
N LEU A 29 3.08 -3.83 4.28
CA LEU A 29 3.52 -3.16 3.05
C LEU A 29 3.73 -1.68 3.39
N THR A 30 4.94 -1.19 3.19
CA THR A 30 5.31 0.21 3.36
C THR A 30 5.52 0.82 1.99
N ALA A 31 4.79 1.88 1.66
CA ALA A 31 5.00 2.69 0.46
C ALA A 31 5.54 4.06 0.89
N ASP A 32 6.75 4.41 0.48
CA ASP A 32 7.38 5.68 0.86
C ASP A 32 6.59 6.89 0.32
N HIS A 33 5.96 6.74 -0.84
CA HIS A 33 4.99 7.67 -1.41
C HIS A 33 3.73 6.90 -1.84
N ALA A 34 2.56 7.54 -1.77
CA ALA A 34 1.32 6.95 -2.26
C ALA A 34 1.40 6.57 -3.75
N ASP A 35 2.08 7.38 -4.56
CA ASP A 35 2.35 7.13 -6.00
C ASP A 35 3.27 5.91 -6.24
N SER A 36 3.93 5.40 -5.20
CA SER A 36 4.64 4.11 -5.26
C SER A 36 3.67 2.93 -5.33
N LEU A 37 2.38 3.15 -5.05
CA LEU A 37 1.32 2.18 -5.27
C LEU A 37 0.78 2.33 -6.70
N GLY A 38 0.53 1.21 -7.37
CA GLY A 38 -0.15 1.25 -8.67
C GLY A 38 -1.58 1.76 -8.51
N THR A 39 -2.22 2.19 -9.60
CA THR A 39 -3.54 2.86 -9.57
C THR A 39 -4.74 1.94 -9.31
N GLY A 40 -4.53 0.64 -9.11
CA GLY A 40 -5.60 -0.33 -8.86
C GLY A 40 -6.13 -0.30 -7.43
N ALA A 41 -7.25 -0.99 -7.18
CA ALA A 41 -7.79 -1.13 -5.82
C ALA A 41 -6.81 -1.87 -4.89
N ILE A 42 -6.90 -1.59 -3.59
CA ILE A 42 -6.12 -2.24 -2.54
C ILE A 42 -7.06 -3.10 -1.68
N ASP A 43 -6.74 -4.38 -1.57
CA ASP A 43 -7.35 -5.31 -0.61
C ASP A 43 -6.34 -5.59 0.51
N ASN A 44 -6.58 -4.99 1.68
CA ASN A 44 -5.67 -5.04 2.82
C ASN A 44 -6.24 -5.87 3.96
N SER A 45 -5.59 -7.00 4.27
CA SER A 45 -5.80 -7.81 5.47
C SER A 45 -4.60 -7.80 6.42
N GLY A 46 -3.58 -6.96 6.16
CA GLY A 46 -2.37 -6.79 6.98
C GLY A 46 -2.23 -5.34 7.45
N VAL A 47 -1.04 -4.77 7.30
CA VAL A 47 -0.77 -3.35 7.52
C VAL A 47 -0.31 -2.71 6.21
N LEU A 48 -0.97 -1.64 5.81
CA LEU A 48 -0.50 -0.73 4.78
C LEU A 48 0.01 0.53 5.47
N GLN A 49 1.29 0.84 5.29
CA GLN A 49 1.88 2.12 5.68
C GLN A 49 2.10 2.97 4.43
N VAL A 50 1.60 4.20 4.43
CA VAL A 50 1.77 5.16 3.34
C VAL A 50 2.52 6.36 3.88
N GLY A 51 3.65 6.68 3.27
CA GLY A 51 4.48 7.84 3.57
C GLY A 51 3.86 9.11 3.01
N GLU A 52 4.52 9.76 2.05
CA GLU A 52 4.09 11.03 1.46
C GLU A 52 2.97 10.85 0.40
N GLY A 53 2.31 11.93 0.00
CA GLY A 53 1.32 11.94 -1.10
C GLY A 53 -0.11 11.55 -0.69
N GLU A 54 -1.05 11.62 -1.63
CA GLU A 54 -2.47 11.29 -1.41
C GLU A 54 -2.77 9.86 -1.85
N LEU A 55 -3.50 9.10 -1.03
CA LEU A 55 -3.88 7.73 -1.38
C LEU A 55 -5.11 7.74 -2.30
N GLU A 56 -4.88 7.75 -3.61
CA GLU A 56 -5.97 7.75 -4.61
C GLU A 56 -6.65 6.37 -4.77
N ASN A 57 -6.04 5.31 -4.24
CA ASN A 57 -6.55 3.96 -4.39
C ASN A 57 -7.81 3.73 -3.56
N THR A 58 -8.80 3.03 -4.13
CA THR A 58 -9.87 2.44 -3.30
C THR A 58 -9.28 1.39 -2.38
N LEU A 59 -9.29 1.66 -1.08
CA LEU A 59 -8.85 0.74 -0.04
C LEU A 59 -10.03 -0.04 0.55
N SER A 60 -9.84 -1.35 0.70
CA SER A 60 -10.81 -2.28 1.29
C SER A 60 -10.11 -3.33 2.16
N GLY A 61 -10.89 -4.14 2.89
CA GLY A 61 -10.37 -5.21 3.74
C GLY A 61 -10.40 -4.88 5.23
N ALA A 62 -9.94 -5.82 6.06
CA ALA A 62 -9.98 -5.73 7.53
C ALA A 62 -8.64 -5.30 8.17
N GLY A 63 -7.63 -5.02 7.34
CA GLY A 63 -6.31 -4.60 7.77
C GLY A 63 -6.24 -3.15 8.26
N SER A 64 -5.07 -2.75 8.74
CA SER A 64 -4.81 -1.38 9.21
C SER A 64 -4.21 -0.53 8.10
N LEU A 65 -4.65 0.72 8.01
CA LEU A 65 -3.97 1.78 7.28
C LEU A 65 -3.24 2.69 8.27
N VAL A 66 -1.98 3.01 7.99
CA VAL A 66 -1.18 3.95 8.76
C VAL A 66 -0.59 4.98 7.80
N LYS A 67 -0.82 6.27 8.09
CA LYS A 67 -0.20 7.39 7.38
C LYS A 67 1.03 7.85 8.18
N THR A 68 2.21 7.82 7.57
CA THR A 68 3.49 8.16 8.23
C THR A 68 4.12 9.46 7.70
N GLY A 69 3.71 9.93 6.51
CA GLY A 69 4.17 11.19 5.91
C GLY A 69 3.05 12.24 5.80
N THR A 70 3.31 13.30 5.02
CA THR A 70 2.34 14.36 4.74
C THR A 70 1.38 13.99 3.59
N GLY A 71 0.28 14.74 3.45
CA GLY A 71 -0.80 14.45 2.49
C GLY A 71 -2.07 13.93 3.17
N GLU A 72 -3.21 14.09 2.50
CA GLU A 72 -4.50 13.61 2.98
C GLU A 72 -4.69 12.10 2.72
N LEU A 73 -5.68 11.53 3.40
CA LEU A 73 -6.12 10.14 3.23
C LEU A 73 -7.35 10.06 2.33
#